data_AF-A0A0A7LSZ2-F1
#
_entry.id   AF-A0A0A7LSZ2-F1
#
_cell.length_a   1.000
_cell.length_b   1.000
_cell.length_c   1.000
_cell.angle_alpha   90.00
_cell.angle_beta   90.00
_cell.angle_gamma   90.00
#
_symmetry.space_group_name_H-M   'P 1'
#
loop_
_entity.id
_entity.type
_entity.pdbx_description
1 polymer ?
#
loop_
_entity_poly.entity_id
_entity_poly.type
_entity_poly.pdbx_seq_one_letter_code
_entity_poly.pdbx_strand_id
1 'polypeptide(L)'
;VNDDAALDAEVAKVDVVISLIPYTFHATVIKSAIRKKKNVVTTSHVSPAMMELDAEAKEAGITVMNEIGVDPGVDHLSAVLTIDEVHKAGGKILSFKPYCGGLPAPECSDNPLGYKFSWSSRGVLLALRNQAAFYQDGKIKSVEGPELMAEAKPYFIYPGYAFVAYPNRDSTPYKKRYNIPECQTIIRGTLRYQGFPEYIKCLVDIGFLSEDPKDFLKEGEKRTWRDATAKIIGATSDKDEDLIWAISSRTKFASTEEKNRIVTGLRWIGLISDEQIEPRGNPLDTLCATLAKKMQYENDERDMVMLQHRFEIENKDG
;
A
#
# COMPACT_ATOMS: atom_id res chain seq x y z
N VAL A 1 15.29 -11.63 14.91
CA VAL A 1 14.87 -12.66 13.91
C VAL A 1 15.96 -13.11 12.96
N ASN A 2 17.09 -12.39 12.83
CA ASN A 2 18.20 -12.81 11.94
C ASN A 2 19.23 -13.74 12.62
N ASP A 3 19.01 -14.07 13.89
CA ASP A 3 19.77 -15.08 14.64
C ASP A 3 18.80 -16.19 14.98
N ASP A 4 18.93 -17.32 14.29
CA ASP A 4 18.03 -18.46 14.43
C ASP A 4 18.10 -19.08 15.83
N ALA A 5 19.29 -19.14 16.43
CA ALA A 5 19.48 -19.74 17.76
C ALA A 5 18.86 -18.86 18.85
N ALA A 6 19.08 -17.55 18.77
CA ALA A 6 18.45 -16.61 19.69
C ALA A 6 16.92 -16.59 19.53
N LEU A 7 16.42 -16.62 18.29
CA LEU A 7 14.97 -16.66 18.02
C LEU A 7 14.35 -17.94 18.63
N ASP A 8 14.95 -19.09 18.36
CA ASP A 8 14.52 -20.37 18.90
C ASP A 8 14.47 -20.40 20.43
N ALA A 9 15.49 -19.82 21.08
CA ALA A 9 15.56 -19.77 22.53
C ALA A 9 14.43 -18.95 23.15
N GLU A 10 14.06 -17.82 22.53
CA GLU A 10 12.96 -16.99 23.02
C GLU A 10 11.58 -17.56 22.68
N VAL A 11 11.39 -18.11 21.47
CA VAL A 11 10.12 -18.74 21.07
C VAL A 11 9.77 -19.91 21.99
N ALA A 12 10.76 -20.70 22.44
CA ALA A 12 10.53 -21.81 23.35
C ALA A 12 9.88 -21.41 24.69
N LYS A 13 10.04 -20.15 25.11
CA LYS A 13 9.58 -19.63 26.41
C LYS A 13 8.11 -19.18 26.42
N VAL A 14 7.46 -19.09 25.26
CA VAL A 14 6.08 -18.57 25.13
C VAL A 14 5.15 -19.62 24.53
N ASP A 15 3.84 -19.41 24.59
CA ASP A 15 2.84 -20.30 23.97
C ASP A 15 2.44 -19.86 22.55
N VAL A 16 2.54 -18.56 22.29
CA VAL A 16 2.19 -17.94 21.00
C VAL A 16 3.19 -16.84 20.65
N VAL A 17 3.53 -16.74 19.37
CA VAL A 17 4.38 -15.68 18.81
C VAL A 17 3.52 -14.76 17.96
N ILE A 18 3.52 -13.47 18.25
CA ILE A 18 2.84 -12.46 17.43
C ILE A 18 3.89 -11.74 16.58
N SER A 19 3.81 -11.91 15.26
CA SER A 19 4.78 -11.34 14.32
C SER A 19 4.22 -10.09 13.63
N LEU A 20 4.39 -8.93 14.27
CA LEU A 20 4.06 -7.59 13.75
C LEU A 20 5.27 -6.85 13.14
N ILE A 21 6.19 -7.62 12.55
CA ILE A 21 7.40 -7.14 11.87
C ILE A 21 7.23 -7.24 10.35
N PRO A 22 8.17 -6.72 9.52
CA PRO A 22 8.07 -6.81 8.07
C PRO A 22 7.80 -8.23 7.57
N TYR A 23 6.89 -8.35 6.60
CA TYR A 23 6.36 -9.65 6.15
C TYR A 23 7.42 -10.59 5.57
N THR A 24 8.56 -10.05 5.13
CA THR A 24 9.71 -10.81 4.64
C THR A 24 10.30 -11.74 5.70
N PHE A 25 10.07 -11.49 6.99
CA PHE A 25 10.56 -12.31 8.08
C PHE A 25 9.56 -13.37 8.57
N HIS A 26 8.32 -13.39 8.06
CA HIS A 26 7.29 -14.29 8.58
C HIS A 26 7.65 -15.77 8.40
N ALA A 27 8.20 -16.18 7.26
CA ALA A 27 8.65 -17.56 7.05
C ALA A 27 9.74 -17.98 8.04
N THR A 28 10.67 -17.07 8.38
CA THR A 28 11.71 -17.30 9.39
C THR A 28 11.10 -17.53 10.78
N VAL A 29 10.13 -16.70 11.17
CA VAL A 29 9.41 -16.85 12.44
C VAL A 29 8.63 -18.16 12.49
N ILE A 30 7.92 -18.52 11.41
CA ILE A 30 7.15 -19.77 11.33
C ILE A 30 8.07 -20.99 11.43
N LYS A 31 9.24 -20.98 10.77
CA LYS A 31 10.23 -22.07 10.88
C LYS A 31 10.70 -22.27 12.33
N SER A 32 10.95 -21.18 13.06
CA SER A 32 11.29 -21.26 14.49
C SER A 32 10.12 -21.81 15.32
N ALA A 33 8.90 -21.32 15.06
CA ALA A 33 7.70 -21.77 15.74
C ALA A 33 7.40 -23.26 15.50
N ILE A 34 7.63 -23.78 14.29
CA ILE A 34 7.55 -25.21 13.95
C ILE A 34 8.54 -26.00 14.82
N ARG A 35 9.82 -25.61 14.84
CA ARG A 35 10.86 -26.28 15.65
C ARG A 35 10.52 -26.32 17.14
N LYS A 36 9.85 -25.29 17.65
CA LYS A 36 9.48 -25.15 19.07
C LYS A 36 8.03 -25.52 19.39
N LYS A 37 7.28 -25.95 18.39
CA LYS A 37 5.85 -26.30 18.48
C LYS A 37 5.01 -25.21 19.14
N LYS A 38 5.19 -23.96 18.70
CA LYS A 38 4.45 -22.78 19.21
C LYS A 38 3.52 -22.22 18.15
N ASN A 39 2.38 -21.67 18.58
CA ASN A 39 1.43 -21.03 17.68
C ASN A 39 1.96 -19.68 17.18
N VAL A 40 1.47 -19.22 16.03
CA VAL A 40 1.85 -17.93 15.44
C VAL A 40 0.62 -17.14 15.05
N VAL A 41 0.67 -15.82 15.27
CA VAL A 41 -0.33 -14.87 14.77
C VAL A 41 0.37 -13.76 13.95
N THR A 42 -0.18 -13.42 12.79
CA THR A 42 0.28 -12.30 11.97
C THR A 42 -0.89 -11.51 11.39
N THR A 43 -0.70 -10.24 11.09
CA THR A 43 -1.69 -9.39 10.39
C THR A 43 -1.44 -9.25 8.88
N SER A 44 -0.54 -10.07 8.31
CA SER A 44 -0.13 -10.00 6.91
C SER A 44 -0.81 -11.06 6.05
N HIS A 45 -0.82 -10.84 4.73
CA HIS A 45 -1.19 -11.85 3.74
C HIS A 45 -0.35 -13.13 3.86
N VAL A 46 -0.97 -14.28 3.59
CA VAL A 46 -0.22 -15.53 3.47
C VAL A 46 0.59 -15.49 2.16
N SER A 47 1.91 -15.46 2.28
CA SER A 47 2.82 -15.50 1.12
C SER A 47 3.08 -16.94 0.64
N PRO A 48 3.57 -17.15 -0.60
CA PRO A 48 3.98 -18.47 -1.09
C PRO A 48 4.97 -19.18 -0.14
N ALA A 49 5.98 -18.46 0.35
CA ALA A 49 6.98 -19.00 1.29
C ALA A 49 6.38 -19.40 2.65
N MET A 50 5.24 -18.83 3.05
CA MET A 50 4.51 -19.26 4.24
C MET A 50 3.64 -20.49 3.95
N MET A 51 2.98 -20.53 2.79
CA MET A 51 2.18 -21.69 2.36
C MET A 51 3.01 -22.95 2.19
N GLU A 52 4.28 -22.84 1.77
CA GLU A 52 5.21 -23.97 1.68
C GLU A 52 5.41 -24.69 3.02
N LEU A 53 5.20 -23.99 4.14
CA LEU A 53 5.37 -24.52 5.51
C LEU A 53 4.08 -25.12 6.10
N ASP A 54 2.98 -25.15 5.35
CA ASP A 54 1.66 -25.61 5.84
C ASP A 54 1.69 -27.06 6.34
N ALA A 55 2.32 -27.97 5.58
CA ALA A 55 2.44 -29.38 5.97
C ALA A 55 3.26 -29.56 7.24
N GLU A 56 4.41 -28.87 7.35
CA GLU A 56 5.29 -28.91 8.52
C GLU A 56 4.61 -28.31 9.77
N ALA A 57 3.85 -27.23 9.60
CA ALA A 57 3.07 -26.62 10.69
C ALA A 57 1.99 -27.57 11.22
N LYS A 58 1.30 -28.29 10.31
CA LYS A 58 0.31 -29.31 10.68
C LYS A 58 0.95 -30.49 11.41
N GLU A 59 2.08 -30.99 10.91
CA GLU A 59 2.84 -32.07 11.56
C GLU A 59 3.34 -31.68 12.95
N ALA A 60 3.81 -30.44 13.11
CA ALA A 60 4.22 -29.89 14.40
C ALA A 60 3.04 -29.69 15.37
N GLY A 61 1.80 -29.75 14.89
CA GLY A 61 0.59 -29.56 15.70
C GLY A 61 0.35 -28.11 16.11
N ILE A 62 0.79 -27.14 15.31
CA ILE A 62 0.64 -25.71 15.61
C ILE A 62 -0.40 -25.04 14.72
N THR A 63 -0.96 -23.93 15.21
CA THR A 63 -1.79 -23.01 14.44
C THR A 63 -0.98 -21.79 14.04
N VAL A 64 -1.01 -21.45 12.75
CA VAL A 64 -0.47 -20.20 12.19
C VAL A 64 -1.64 -19.38 11.66
N MET A 65 -2.12 -18.43 12.46
CA MET A 65 -3.24 -17.55 12.10
C MET A 65 -2.70 -16.29 11.42
N ASN A 66 -3.06 -16.08 10.15
CA ASN A 66 -2.66 -14.91 9.37
C ASN A 66 -3.88 -14.06 9.02
N GLU A 67 -3.67 -12.97 8.27
CA GLU A 67 -4.75 -12.17 7.67
C GLU A 67 -5.85 -11.79 8.67
N ILE A 68 -5.46 -11.36 9.88
CA ILE A 68 -6.36 -10.99 10.98
C ILE A 68 -6.10 -9.57 11.51
N GLY A 69 -5.81 -8.64 10.59
CA GLY A 69 -5.74 -7.20 10.85
C GLY A 69 -7.03 -6.49 10.44
N VAL A 70 -6.90 -5.38 9.71
CA VAL A 70 -8.03 -4.63 9.13
C VAL A 70 -8.27 -5.07 7.68
N ASP A 71 -7.24 -4.92 6.85
CA ASP A 71 -7.19 -5.35 5.45
C ASP A 71 -5.75 -5.83 5.17
N PRO A 72 -5.48 -7.15 5.23
CA PRO A 72 -6.43 -8.26 5.39
C PRO A 72 -6.86 -8.55 6.84
N GLY A 73 -8.15 -8.80 7.07
CA GLY A 73 -8.72 -9.21 8.36
C GLY A 73 -10.21 -8.92 8.49
N VAL A 74 -10.55 -7.78 9.10
CA VAL A 74 -11.95 -7.33 9.22
C VAL A 74 -12.66 -7.36 7.85
N ASP A 75 -11.97 -6.96 6.78
CA ASP A 75 -12.50 -7.05 5.41
C ASP A 75 -12.91 -8.47 4.99
N HIS A 76 -12.21 -9.51 5.46
CA HIS A 76 -12.57 -10.90 5.20
C HIS A 76 -13.81 -11.29 5.99
N LEU A 77 -13.86 -10.92 7.27
CA LEU A 77 -14.96 -11.29 8.18
C LEU A 77 -16.31 -10.78 7.66
N SER A 78 -16.40 -9.49 7.36
CA SER A 78 -17.65 -8.90 6.86
C SER A 78 -17.97 -9.31 5.43
N ALA A 79 -16.97 -9.54 4.58
CA ALA A 79 -17.22 -10.03 3.22
C ALA A 79 -17.82 -11.44 3.21
N VAL A 80 -17.19 -12.36 3.95
CA VAL A 80 -17.64 -13.77 4.01
C VAL A 80 -19.04 -13.86 4.63
N LEU A 81 -19.33 -13.05 5.66
CA LEU A 81 -20.66 -13.02 6.29
C LEU A 81 -21.75 -12.68 5.27
N THR A 82 -21.63 -11.57 4.53
CA THR A 82 -22.65 -11.17 3.55
C THR A 82 -22.75 -12.15 2.38
N ILE A 83 -21.63 -12.69 1.90
CA ILE A 83 -21.63 -13.68 0.82
C ILE A 83 -22.39 -14.95 1.24
N ASP A 84 -22.12 -15.46 2.44
CA ASP A 84 -22.80 -16.63 3.00
C ASP A 84 -24.30 -16.39 3.18
N GLU A 85 -24.70 -15.23 3.69
CA GLU A 85 -26.12 -14.85 3.82
C GLU A 85 -26.85 -14.82 2.47
N VAL A 86 -26.25 -14.21 1.45
CA VAL A 86 -26.81 -14.15 0.09
C VAL A 86 -26.94 -15.55 -0.51
N HIS A 87 -25.91 -16.38 -0.42
CA HIS A 87 -25.94 -17.74 -0.94
C HIS A 87 -26.97 -18.61 -0.22
N LYS A 88 -27.11 -18.49 1.11
CA LYS A 88 -28.13 -19.20 1.89
C LYS A 88 -29.55 -18.78 1.51
N ALA A 89 -29.76 -17.53 1.13
CA ALA A 89 -31.03 -17.04 0.60
C ALA A 89 -31.29 -17.49 -0.86
N GLY A 90 -30.33 -18.13 -1.52
CA GLY A 90 -30.41 -18.56 -2.92
C GLY A 90 -30.14 -17.44 -3.92
N GLY A 91 -29.55 -16.32 -3.48
CA GLY A 91 -29.08 -15.24 -4.34
C GLY A 91 -27.66 -15.48 -4.89
N LYS A 92 -27.21 -14.54 -5.71
CA LYS A 92 -25.91 -14.57 -6.41
C LYS A 92 -25.18 -13.25 -6.24
N ILE A 93 -23.85 -13.31 -6.06
CA ILE A 93 -23.00 -12.13 -6.01
C ILE A 93 -22.55 -11.79 -7.44
N LEU A 94 -23.15 -10.80 -8.09
CA LEU A 94 -22.79 -10.39 -9.46
C LEU A 94 -21.54 -9.49 -9.49
N SER A 95 -21.39 -8.65 -8.47
CA SER A 95 -20.30 -7.68 -8.32
C SER A 95 -19.88 -7.59 -6.87
N PHE A 96 -18.57 -7.63 -6.60
CA PHE A 96 -18.01 -7.49 -5.27
C PHE A 96 -16.81 -6.52 -5.29
N LYS A 97 -16.95 -5.40 -4.59
CA LYS A 97 -15.97 -4.31 -4.59
C LYS A 97 -15.66 -3.88 -3.15
N PRO A 98 -14.70 -4.53 -2.48
CA PRO A 98 -14.20 -4.09 -1.19
C PRO A 98 -13.13 -3.00 -1.37
N TYR A 99 -13.36 -1.85 -0.76
CA TYR A 99 -12.40 -0.75 -0.75
C TYR A 99 -12.07 -0.35 0.69
N CYS A 100 -10.78 -0.21 0.98
CA CYS A 100 -10.28 0.15 2.31
C CYS A 100 -9.23 1.27 2.23
N GLY A 101 -9.20 2.15 3.22
CA GLY A 101 -8.15 3.15 3.39
C GLY A 101 -7.97 3.56 4.85
N GLY A 102 -6.73 3.47 5.34
CA GLY A 102 -6.29 4.18 6.54
C GLY A 102 -5.69 5.52 6.15
N LEU A 103 -6.35 6.60 6.56
CA LEU A 103 -6.10 7.98 6.14
C LEU A 103 -6.09 8.89 7.38
N PRO A 104 -5.53 10.11 7.31
CA PRO A 104 -5.85 11.11 8.31
C PRO A 104 -7.35 11.42 8.29
N ALA A 105 -7.92 11.80 9.44
CA ALA A 105 -9.23 12.42 9.45
C ALA A 105 -9.23 13.65 8.53
N PRO A 106 -10.37 14.01 7.89
CA PRO A 106 -10.41 15.10 6.91
C PRO A 106 -9.77 16.41 7.41
N GLU A 107 -10.03 16.78 8.67
CA GLU A 107 -9.48 17.97 9.31
C GLU A 107 -7.96 17.92 9.56
N CYS A 108 -7.34 16.72 9.53
CA CYS A 108 -5.91 16.49 9.70
C CYS A 108 -5.21 16.15 8.38
N SER A 109 -5.90 16.31 7.24
CA SER A 109 -5.42 15.90 5.91
C SER A 109 -4.72 17.02 5.13
N ASP A 110 -4.46 18.17 5.73
CA ASP A 110 -3.87 19.34 5.05
C ASP A 110 -2.35 19.20 4.84
N ASN A 111 -1.98 18.33 3.92
CA ASN A 111 -0.63 18.21 3.38
C ASN A 111 -0.70 17.81 1.89
N PRO A 112 0.42 17.87 1.14
CA PRO A 112 0.42 17.61 -0.30
C PRO A 112 -0.26 16.30 -0.73
N LEU A 113 -0.15 15.25 0.08
CA LEU A 113 -0.70 13.93 -0.24
C LEU A 113 -2.08 13.68 0.37
N GLY A 114 -2.58 14.53 1.26
CA GLY A 114 -3.74 14.15 2.08
C GLY A 114 -3.48 12.86 2.87
N TYR A 115 -2.23 12.61 3.25
CA TYR A 115 -1.81 11.32 3.81
C TYR A 115 -0.82 11.51 4.96
N LYS A 116 -0.95 10.67 5.99
CA LYS A 116 -0.02 10.62 7.12
C LYS A 116 0.36 9.17 7.40
N PHE A 117 1.62 8.94 7.73
CA PHE A 117 2.16 7.60 7.91
C PHE A 117 1.86 7.09 9.32
N SER A 118 0.88 6.20 9.44
CA SER A 118 0.65 5.38 10.65
C SER A 118 1.38 4.03 10.61
N TRP A 119 2.11 3.76 9.53
CA TRP A 119 2.92 2.57 9.30
C TRP A 119 4.06 2.88 8.30
N SER A 120 4.87 1.88 7.94
CA SER A 120 6.06 2.06 7.10
C SER A 120 5.80 2.85 5.81
N SER A 121 6.41 4.04 5.68
CA SER A 121 6.33 4.88 4.47
C SER A 121 6.85 4.16 3.22
N ARG A 122 7.91 3.37 3.36
CA ARG A 122 8.43 2.51 2.30
C ARG A 122 7.38 1.52 1.80
N GLY A 123 6.67 0.87 2.72
CA GLY A 123 5.61 -0.06 2.37
C GLY A 123 4.44 0.62 1.63
N VAL A 124 4.06 1.84 2.04
CA VAL A 124 3.05 2.64 1.34
C VAL A 124 3.51 2.92 -0.09
N LEU A 125 4.73 3.43 -0.27
CA LEU A 125 5.22 3.84 -1.58
C LEU A 125 5.45 2.66 -2.53
N LEU A 126 5.94 1.53 -2.03
CA LEU A 126 6.07 0.30 -2.83
C LEU A 126 4.72 -0.23 -3.29
N ALA A 127 3.68 -0.13 -2.43
CA ALA A 127 2.35 -0.58 -2.80
C ALA A 127 1.78 0.17 -4.01
N LEU A 128 2.26 1.39 -4.27
CA LEU A 128 1.85 2.23 -5.39
C LEU A 128 2.49 1.82 -6.73
N ARG A 129 3.47 0.92 -6.71
CA ARG A 129 4.10 0.32 -7.90
C ARG A 129 3.65 -1.11 -8.17
N ASN A 130 2.74 -1.65 -7.36
CA ASN A 130 2.25 -3.00 -7.55
C ASN A 130 1.45 -3.11 -8.86
N GLN A 131 1.62 -4.24 -9.53
CA GLN A 131 0.68 -4.67 -10.56
C GLN A 131 -0.68 -4.94 -9.91
N ALA A 132 -1.76 -4.73 -10.66
CA ALA A 132 -3.08 -5.14 -10.24
C ALA A 132 -3.75 -6.04 -11.29
N ALA A 133 -4.53 -7.01 -10.82
CA ALA A 133 -5.35 -7.86 -11.68
C ALA A 133 -6.72 -8.07 -11.03
N PHE A 134 -7.79 -7.98 -11.79
CA PHE A 134 -9.15 -8.06 -11.25
C PHE A 134 -10.15 -8.55 -12.30
N TYR A 135 -11.30 -9.03 -11.83
CA TYR A 135 -12.41 -9.35 -12.72
C TYR A 135 -13.24 -8.09 -12.99
N GLN A 136 -13.55 -7.85 -14.25
CA GLN A 136 -14.49 -6.83 -14.70
C GLN A 136 -15.29 -7.40 -15.87
N ASP A 137 -16.62 -7.37 -15.77
CA ASP A 137 -17.54 -7.87 -16.80
C ASP A 137 -17.21 -9.31 -17.25
N GLY A 138 -16.84 -10.16 -16.28
CA GLY A 138 -16.53 -11.57 -16.49
C GLY A 138 -15.11 -11.86 -17.02
N LYS A 139 -14.32 -10.81 -17.31
CA LYS A 139 -12.97 -10.93 -17.86
C LYS A 139 -11.92 -10.45 -16.87
N ILE A 140 -10.72 -11.01 -16.96
CA ILE A 140 -9.57 -10.53 -16.18
C ILE A 140 -9.02 -9.28 -16.89
N LYS A 141 -8.93 -8.17 -16.16
CA LYS A 141 -8.18 -6.97 -16.54
C LYS A 141 -6.91 -6.91 -15.68
N SER A 142 -5.78 -6.60 -16.32
CA SER A 142 -4.51 -6.37 -15.65
C SER A 142 -4.08 -4.91 -15.84
N VAL A 143 -3.41 -4.35 -14.83
CA VAL A 143 -2.87 -2.99 -14.81
C VAL A 143 -1.42 -3.08 -14.36
N GLU A 144 -0.53 -2.57 -15.20
CA GLU A 144 0.90 -2.50 -14.90
C GLU A 144 1.17 -1.46 -13.80
N GLY A 145 2.19 -1.71 -12.97
CA GLY A 145 2.52 -0.87 -11.82
C GLY A 145 2.63 0.63 -12.11
N PRO A 146 3.38 1.06 -13.15
CA PRO A 146 3.49 2.48 -13.52
C PRO A 146 2.16 3.14 -13.92
N GLU A 147 1.19 2.36 -14.40
CA GLU A 147 -0.12 2.85 -14.84
C GLU A 147 -1.17 2.79 -13.72
N LEU A 148 -0.86 2.21 -12.56
CA LEU A 148 -1.81 1.98 -11.48
C LEU A 148 -2.52 3.26 -11.03
N MET A 149 -1.78 4.35 -10.86
CA MET A 149 -2.35 5.63 -10.42
C MET A 149 -3.23 6.28 -11.50
N ALA A 150 -3.06 5.93 -12.78
CA ALA A 150 -3.93 6.42 -13.85
C ALA A 150 -5.31 5.76 -13.87
N GLU A 151 -5.46 4.60 -13.22
CA GLU A 151 -6.74 3.93 -13.02
C GLU A 151 -7.53 4.48 -11.82
N ALA A 152 -6.91 5.35 -11.01
CA ALA A 152 -7.58 5.96 -9.87
C ALA A 152 -8.74 6.85 -10.33
N LYS A 153 -9.92 6.65 -9.71
CA LYS A 153 -11.14 7.42 -10.02
C LYS A 153 -11.83 7.87 -8.74
N PRO A 154 -12.55 9.00 -8.75
CA PRO A 154 -13.43 9.37 -7.65
C PRO A 154 -14.35 8.21 -7.27
N TYR A 155 -14.43 7.93 -5.98
CA TYR A 155 -15.20 6.82 -5.43
C TYR A 155 -16.13 7.30 -4.33
N PHE A 156 -17.42 7.40 -4.66
CA PHE A 156 -18.42 7.92 -3.73
C PHE A 156 -18.75 6.89 -2.64
N ILE A 157 -18.66 7.33 -1.37
CA ILE A 157 -19.10 6.57 -0.19
C ILE A 157 -20.12 7.40 0.58
N TYR A 158 -19.70 8.54 1.12
CA TYR A 158 -20.57 9.53 1.75
C TYR A 158 -20.30 10.93 1.19
N PRO A 159 -21.30 11.83 1.18
CA PRO A 159 -21.16 13.16 0.58
C PRO A 159 -20.01 14.00 1.12
N GLY A 160 -19.65 13.84 2.39
CA GLY A 160 -18.61 14.63 3.05
C GLY A 160 -17.17 14.23 2.71
N TYR A 161 -16.94 13.14 1.96
CA TYR A 161 -15.61 12.65 1.65
C TYR A 161 -15.29 12.73 0.15
N ALA A 162 -14.11 13.24 -0.17
CA ALA A 162 -13.57 13.27 -1.52
C ALA A 162 -12.59 12.10 -1.74
N PHE A 163 -13.10 10.87 -1.73
CA PHE A 163 -12.27 9.70 -1.98
C PHE A 163 -12.01 9.47 -3.46
N VAL A 164 -10.83 8.93 -3.74
CA VAL A 164 -10.47 8.26 -4.98
C VAL A 164 -10.08 6.82 -4.66
N ALA A 165 -10.31 5.93 -5.60
CA ALA A 165 -10.02 4.51 -5.44
C ALA A 165 -9.27 3.95 -6.64
N TYR A 166 -8.33 3.04 -6.36
CA TYR A 166 -7.60 2.28 -7.38
C TYR A 166 -7.51 0.80 -6.98
N PRO A 167 -7.39 -0.12 -7.95
CA PRO A 167 -7.24 -1.55 -7.67
C PRO A 167 -5.99 -1.85 -6.83
N ASN A 168 -6.05 -2.87 -5.97
CA ASN A 168 -4.94 -3.23 -5.08
C ASN A 168 -4.53 -4.70 -5.30
N ARG A 169 -3.29 -4.91 -5.78
CA ARG A 169 -2.72 -6.25 -6.05
C ARG A 169 -3.65 -7.11 -6.93
N ASP A 170 -3.60 -8.42 -6.75
CA ASP A 170 -4.42 -9.38 -7.49
C ASP A 170 -5.71 -9.73 -6.72
N SER A 171 -6.84 -9.35 -7.30
CA SER A 171 -8.19 -9.67 -6.83
C SER A 171 -8.72 -10.99 -7.40
N THR A 172 -8.08 -11.55 -8.44
CA THR A 172 -8.59 -12.76 -9.13
C THR A 172 -8.68 -14.01 -8.23
N PRO A 173 -7.79 -14.26 -7.24
CA PRO A 173 -7.90 -15.43 -6.38
C PRO A 173 -9.16 -15.40 -5.50
N TYR A 174 -9.70 -14.21 -5.24
CA TYR A 174 -10.86 -14.04 -4.36
C TYR A 174 -12.14 -14.64 -4.92
N LYS A 175 -12.20 -14.86 -6.24
CA LYS A 175 -13.29 -15.62 -6.87
C LYS A 175 -13.43 -17.02 -6.28
N LYS A 176 -12.29 -17.69 -6.11
CA LYS A 176 -12.21 -19.01 -5.46
C LYS A 176 -12.20 -18.89 -3.94
N ARG A 177 -11.43 -17.95 -3.38
CA ARG A 177 -11.23 -17.80 -1.93
C ARG A 177 -12.54 -17.54 -1.18
N TYR A 178 -13.44 -16.75 -1.77
CA TYR A 178 -14.76 -16.46 -1.21
C TYR A 178 -15.88 -17.30 -1.81
N ASN A 179 -15.56 -18.29 -2.64
CA ASN A 179 -16.54 -19.19 -3.27
C ASN A 179 -17.65 -18.44 -4.03
N ILE A 180 -17.29 -17.45 -4.85
CA ILE A 180 -18.21 -16.64 -5.67
C ILE A 180 -17.95 -16.83 -7.18
N PRO A 181 -18.04 -18.06 -7.72
CA PRO A 181 -17.76 -18.35 -9.14
C PRO A 181 -18.70 -17.61 -10.11
N GLU A 182 -19.88 -17.22 -9.66
CA GLU A 182 -20.88 -16.45 -10.40
C GLU A 182 -20.51 -14.98 -10.61
N CYS A 183 -19.60 -14.46 -9.78
CA CYS A 183 -19.26 -13.04 -9.76
C CYS A 183 -18.50 -12.61 -11.03
N GLN A 184 -19.01 -11.56 -11.66
CA GLN A 184 -18.49 -11.01 -12.92
C GLN A 184 -17.49 -9.88 -12.66
N THR A 185 -17.62 -9.17 -11.54
CA THR A 185 -16.73 -8.06 -11.18
C THR A 185 -16.20 -8.24 -9.76
N ILE A 186 -14.89 -8.37 -9.61
CA ILE A 186 -14.22 -8.54 -8.31
C ILE A 186 -13.05 -7.58 -8.26
N ILE A 187 -13.17 -6.48 -7.52
CA ILE A 187 -12.13 -5.44 -7.44
C ILE A 187 -11.89 -5.10 -5.97
N ARG A 188 -10.82 -5.66 -5.39
CA ARG A 188 -10.26 -5.15 -4.14
C ARG A 188 -9.44 -3.91 -4.45
N GLY A 189 -9.63 -2.85 -3.66
CA GLY A 189 -8.93 -1.61 -3.91
C GLY A 189 -8.64 -0.79 -2.68
N THR A 190 -7.84 0.24 -2.90
CA THR A 190 -7.36 1.15 -1.86
C THR A 190 -8.02 2.51 -2.02
N LEU A 191 -8.47 3.09 -0.91
CA LEU A 191 -8.99 4.45 -0.85
C LEU A 191 -7.88 5.45 -0.51
N ARG A 192 -7.91 6.60 -1.17
CA ARG A 192 -7.11 7.79 -0.86
C ARG A 192 -7.98 9.03 -1.00
N TYR A 193 -7.50 10.18 -0.53
CA TYR A 193 -8.14 11.45 -0.85
C TYR A 193 -7.77 11.92 -2.26
N GLN A 194 -8.65 12.75 -2.83
CA GLN A 194 -8.42 13.45 -4.10
C GLN A 194 -7.03 14.09 -4.17
N GLY A 195 -6.41 14.10 -5.35
CA GLY A 195 -5.11 14.69 -5.58
C GLY A 195 -3.92 13.80 -5.21
N PHE A 196 -4.11 12.75 -4.41
CA PHE A 196 -3.04 11.79 -4.06
C PHE A 196 -2.49 11.04 -5.29
N PRO A 197 -3.33 10.41 -6.14
CA PRO A 197 -2.81 9.65 -7.30
C PRO A 197 -1.97 10.49 -8.26
N GLU A 198 -2.35 11.76 -8.47
CA GLU A 198 -1.66 12.68 -9.36
C GLU A 198 -0.27 13.06 -8.82
N TYR A 199 -0.15 13.27 -7.51
CA TYR A 199 1.14 13.47 -6.85
C TYR A 199 2.06 12.26 -6.98
N ILE A 200 1.52 11.07 -6.70
CA ILE A 200 2.28 9.84 -6.77
C ILE A 200 2.69 9.57 -8.22
N LYS A 201 1.79 9.78 -9.18
CA LYS A 201 2.11 9.66 -10.59
C LYS A 201 3.26 10.58 -10.98
N CYS A 202 3.25 11.84 -10.53
CA CYS A 202 4.39 12.73 -10.77
C CYS A 202 5.68 12.14 -10.20
N LEU A 203 5.69 11.68 -8.95
CA LEU A 203 6.86 11.04 -8.31
C LEU A 203 7.34 9.77 -9.05
N VAL A 204 6.42 8.96 -9.61
CA VAL A 204 6.75 7.83 -10.50
C VAL A 204 7.47 8.36 -11.74
N ASP A 205 6.84 9.29 -12.46
CA ASP A 205 7.30 9.80 -13.76
C ASP A 205 8.67 10.49 -13.66
N ILE A 206 8.97 11.16 -12.53
CA ILE A 206 10.27 11.81 -12.28
C ILE A 206 11.30 10.88 -11.64
N GLY A 207 10.98 9.60 -11.41
CA GLY A 207 11.94 8.57 -10.99
C GLY A 207 12.21 8.49 -9.48
N PHE A 208 11.40 9.15 -8.65
CA PHE A 208 11.58 9.18 -7.20
C PHE A 208 11.21 7.89 -6.49
N LEU A 209 10.50 6.98 -7.16
CA LEU A 209 10.14 5.66 -6.63
C LEU A 209 11.05 4.53 -7.13
N SER A 210 12.20 4.87 -7.73
CA SER A 210 13.22 3.89 -8.11
C SER A 210 13.99 3.38 -6.88
N GLU A 211 14.26 2.07 -6.88
CA GLU A 211 15.11 1.39 -5.89
C GLU A 211 16.56 1.24 -6.41
N ASP A 212 16.85 1.70 -7.63
CA ASP A 212 18.17 1.56 -8.23
C ASP A 212 19.20 2.36 -7.42
N PRO A 213 20.29 1.72 -6.97
CA PRO A 213 21.33 2.40 -6.22
C PRO A 213 21.90 3.57 -7.02
N LYS A 214 22.11 4.70 -6.34
CA LYS A 214 22.76 5.89 -6.89
C LYS A 214 23.92 6.28 -6.00
N ASP A 215 25.11 6.39 -6.59
CA ASP A 215 26.33 6.72 -5.83
C ASP A 215 26.20 8.04 -5.05
N PHE A 216 25.51 9.03 -5.63
CA PHE A 216 25.28 10.34 -5.02
C PHE A 216 24.21 10.35 -3.91
N LEU A 217 23.60 9.20 -3.59
CA LEU A 217 22.63 9.00 -2.51
C LEU A 217 23.15 7.99 -1.46
N LYS A 218 24.41 7.58 -1.50
CA LYS A 218 24.98 6.63 -0.52
C LYS A 218 25.05 7.23 0.87
N GLU A 219 24.89 6.39 1.90
CA GLU A 219 25.03 6.81 3.30
C GLU A 219 26.37 7.54 3.52
N GLY A 220 26.31 8.70 4.17
CA GLY A 220 27.47 9.58 4.41
C GLY A 220 27.67 10.70 3.38
N GLU A 221 27.00 10.65 2.22
CA GLU A 221 26.98 11.77 1.27
C GLU A 221 26.36 13.03 1.89
N LYS A 222 26.93 14.21 1.56
CA LYS A 222 26.41 15.52 1.96
C LYS A 222 25.91 16.26 0.74
N ARG A 223 24.60 16.44 0.65
CA ARG A 223 23.93 17.00 -0.53
C ARG A 223 22.62 17.64 -0.13
N THR A 224 22.28 18.74 -0.80
CA THR A 224 20.97 19.35 -0.68
C THR A 224 19.93 18.55 -1.45
N TRP A 225 18.66 18.68 -1.08
CA TRP A 225 17.55 18.11 -1.83
C TRP A 225 17.53 18.62 -3.27
N ARG A 226 17.77 19.91 -3.47
CA ARG A 226 17.84 20.53 -4.80
C ARG A 226 18.83 19.85 -5.74
N ASP A 227 20.06 19.62 -5.29
CA ASP A 227 21.08 18.96 -6.12
C ASP A 227 20.78 17.45 -6.30
N ALA A 228 20.27 16.78 -5.26
CA ALA A 228 19.83 15.38 -5.38
C ALA A 228 18.69 15.24 -6.40
N THR A 229 17.68 16.11 -6.34
CA THR A 229 16.56 16.17 -7.27
C THR A 229 17.05 16.43 -8.69
N ALA A 230 17.94 17.42 -8.90
CA ALA A 230 18.52 17.71 -10.21
C ALA A 230 19.16 16.45 -10.83
N LYS A 231 19.90 15.67 -10.04
CA LYS A 231 20.53 14.43 -10.49
C LYS A 231 19.52 13.30 -10.76
N ILE A 232 18.50 13.15 -9.92
CA ILE A 232 17.45 12.12 -10.10
C ILE A 232 16.67 12.37 -11.40
N ILE A 233 16.26 13.62 -11.64
CA ILE A 233 15.42 13.98 -12.78
C ILE A 233 16.21 14.37 -14.03
N GLY A 234 17.55 14.37 -13.94
CA GLY A 234 18.44 14.77 -15.03
C GLY A 234 18.24 16.22 -15.49
N ALA A 235 18.04 17.14 -14.54
CA ALA A 235 17.95 18.57 -14.83
C ALA A 235 19.32 19.15 -15.22
N THR A 236 19.31 20.24 -15.99
CA THR A 236 20.51 20.95 -16.46
C THR A 236 21.24 21.71 -15.35
N SER A 237 20.50 22.16 -14.33
CA SER A 237 21.03 22.72 -13.10
C SER A 237 20.08 22.46 -11.94
N ASP A 238 20.48 22.93 -10.77
CA ASP A 238 19.74 22.84 -9.52
C ASP A 238 18.84 24.08 -9.30
N LYS A 239 18.84 25.04 -10.23
CA LYS A 239 17.95 26.22 -10.20
C LYS A 239 16.47 25.82 -10.31
N ASP A 240 15.62 26.59 -9.63
CA ASP A 240 14.17 26.36 -9.60
C ASP A 240 13.54 26.19 -10.99
N GLU A 241 13.90 27.05 -11.94
CA GLU A 241 13.37 27.05 -13.30
C GLU A 241 13.69 25.76 -14.04
N ASP A 242 14.94 25.28 -13.94
CA ASP A 242 15.41 24.05 -14.57
C ASP A 242 14.78 22.81 -13.94
N LEU A 243 14.66 22.80 -12.60
CA LEU A 243 13.99 21.71 -11.88
C LEU A 243 12.52 21.61 -12.25
N ILE A 244 11.80 22.73 -12.25
CA ILE A 244 10.38 22.77 -12.63
C ILE A 244 10.21 22.38 -14.09
N TRP A 245 11.09 22.83 -14.98
CA TRP A 245 11.05 22.46 -16.39
C TRP A 245 11.25 20.94 -16.57
N ALA A 246 12.24 20.35 -15.90
CA ALA A 246 12.52 18.92 -15.97
C ALA A 246 11.38 18.06 -15.38
N ILE A 247 10.75 18.49 -14.29
CA ILE A 247 9.53 17.86 -13.76
C ILE A 247 8.40 17.95 -14.80
N SER A 248 8.21 19.13 -15.37
CA SER A 248 7.13 19.43 -16.32
C SER A 248 7.23 18.65 -17.63
N SER A 249 8.45 18.37 -18.09
CA SER A 249 8.68 17.66 -19.35
C SER A 249 8.51 16.14 -19.21
N ARG A 250 8.56 15.60 -17.98
CA ARG A 250 8.46 14.16 -17.69
C ARG A 250 7.07 13.71 -17.26
N THR A 251 6.28 14.61 -16.67
CA THR A 251 4.95 14.29 -16.13
C THR A 251 3.86 14.96 -16.96
N LYS A 252 2.75 14.25 -17.20
CA LYS A 252 1.53 14.85 -17.77
C LYS A 252 0.63 15.36 -16.65
N PHE A 253 0.22 16.63 -16.73
CA PHE A 253 -0.69 17.27 -15.77
C PHE A 253 -2.07 17.48 -16.39
N ALA A 254 -3.11 17.34 -15.59
CA ALA A 254 -4.49 17.54 -16.04
C ALA A 254 -4.79 19.01 -16.40
N SER A 255 -4.15 19.94 -15.70
CA SER A 255 -4.28 21.38 -15.92
C SER A 255 -3.05 22.14 -15.41
N THR A 256 -2.94 23.43 -15.75
CA THR A 256 -1.92 24.32 -15.18
C THR A 256 -2.08 24.48 -13.66
N GLU A 257 -3.32 24.52 -13.17
CA GLU A 257 -3.61 24.58 -11.73
C GLU A 257 -3.08 23.33 -11.02
N GLU A 258 -3.33 22.16 -11.59
CA GLU A 258 -2.87 20.89 -11.03
C GLU A 258 -1.34 20.78 -11.02
N LYS A 259 -0.69 21.23 -12.10
CA LYS A 259 0.76 21.38 -12.13
C LYS A 259 1.26 22.28 -11.00
N ASN A 260 0.66 23.44 -10.81
CA ASN A 260 1.08 24.38 -9.76
C ASN A 260 0.86 23.81 -8.36
N ARG A 261 -0.26 23.11 -8.14
CA ARG A 261 -0.55 22.39 -6.90
C ARG A 261 0.54 21.38 -6.60
N ILE A 262 0.86 20.51 -7.55
CA ILE A 262 1.88 19.46 -7.40
C ILE A 262 3.27 20.06 -7.15
N VAL A 263 3.70 21.02 -7.95
CA VAL A 263 5.01 21.67 -7.77
C VAL A 263 5.11 22.33 -6.38
N THR A 264 4.03 22.95 -5.90
CA THR A 264 4.00 23.57 -4.57
C THR A 264 4.19 22.54 -3.46
N GLY A 265 3.56 21.36 -3.54
CA GLY A 265 3.81 20.34 -2.52
C GLY A 265 5.14 19.60 -2.66
N LEU A 266 5.71 19.49 -3.87
CA LEU A 266 7.10 19.02 -4.01
C LEU A 266 8.07 19.97 -3.28
N ARG A 267 7.79 21.29 -3.30
CA ARG A 267 8.52 22.28 -2.48
C ARG A 267 8.27 22.09 -0.99
N TRP A 268 7.02 21.87 -0.57
CA TRP A 268 6.67 21.60 0.83
C TRP A 268 7.39 20.37 1.38
N ILE A 269 7.45 19.29 0.59
CA ILE A 269 8.22 18.07 0.91
C ILE A 269 9.71 18.39 1.08
N GLY A 270 10.21 19.45 0.43
CA GLY A 270 11.60 19.90 0.50
C GLY A 270 12.43 19.51 -0.72
N LEU A 271 11.83 18.88 -1.75
CA LEU A 271 12.58 18.35 -2.91
C LEU A 271 13.26 19.44 -3.76
N ILE A 272 12.83 20.68 -3.62
CA ILE A 272 13.37 21.86 -4.32
C ILE A 272 13.85 22.86 -3.25
N SER A 273 14.69 22.39 -2.34
CA SER A 273 15.22 23.19 -1.21
C SER A 273 16.68 22.90 -0.94
N ASP A 274 17.30 23.76 -0.13
CA ASP A 274 18.69 23.60 0.32
C ASP A 274 18.82 22.75 1.60
N GLU A 275 17.72 22.13 2.06
CA GLU A 275 17.73 21.15 3.14
C GLU A 275 18.61 19.95 2.76
N GLN A 276 19.37 19.42 3.73
CA GLN A 276 20.20 18.23 3.48
C GLN A 276 19.34 16.98 3.34
N ILE A 277 19.68 16.11 2.40
CA ILE A 277 19.06 14.80 2.30
C ILE A 277 19.48 13.90 3.47
N GLU A 278 18.65 12.91 3.79
CA GLU A 278 19.08 11.74 4.54
C GLU A 278 19.35 10.61 3.54
N PRO A 279 20.61 10.41 3.11
CA PRO A 279 20.92 9.50 2.02
C PRO A 279 20.67 8.04 2.43
N ARG A 280 19.87 7.31 1.63
CA ARG A 280 19.52 5.90 1.87
C ARG A 280 19.83 4.99 0.67
N GLY A 281 20.82 5.37 -0.14
CA GLY A 281 21.35 4.60 -1.26
C GLY A 281 20.56 4.70 -2.58
N ASN A 282 19.25 4.91 -2.52
CA ASN A 282 18.38 5.04 -3.70
C ASN A 282 17.33 6.16 -3.54
N PRO A 283 16.69 6.62 -4.63
CA PRO A 283 15.69 7.69 -4.59
C PRO A 283 14.50 7.39 -3.66
N LEU A 284 13.94 6.18 -3.73
CA LEU A 284 12.77 5.79 -2.96
C LEU A 284 13.03 5.89 -1.45
N ASP A 285 14.10 5.28 -0.97
CA ASP A 285 14.38 5.22 0.46
C ASP A 285 14.82 6.59 1.01
N THR A 286 15.50 7.40 0.19
CA THR A 286 15.88 8.78 0.54
C THR A 286 14.63 9.67 0.67
N LEU A 287 13.68 9.53 -0.24
CA LEU A 287 12.36 10.19 -0.16
C LEU A 287 11.58 9.70 1.07
N CYS A 288 11.53 8.39 1.32
CA CYS A 288 10.84 7.79 2.45
C CYS A 288 11.28 8.40 3.79
N ALA A 289 12.58 8.63 3.96
CA ALA A 289 13.13 9.24 5.17
C ALA A 289 12.61 10.66 5.40
N THR A 290 12.42 11.45 4.34
CA THR A 290 11.87 12.80 4.44
C THR A 290 10.36 12.80 4.67
N LEU A 291 9.63 11.97 3.92
CA LEU A 291 8.18 11.84 4.07
C LEU A 291 7.80 11.32 5.46
N ALA A 292 8.56 10.36 5.99
CA ALA A 292 8.34 9.83 7.33
C ALA A 292 8.56 10.90 8.41
N LYS A 293 9.33 11.96 8.18
CA LYS A 293 9.49 13.07 9.13
C LYS A 293 8.40 14.13 8.98
N LYS A 294 8.04 14.47 7.73
CA LYS A 294 7.13 15.59 7.44
C LYS A 294 5.65 15.23 7.53
N MET A 295 5.29 13.96 7.35
CA MET A 295 3.89 13.51 7.27
C MET A 295 3.56 12.52 8.39
N GLN A 296 3.97 12.83 9.62
CA GLN A 296 3.53 12.11 10.81
C GLN A 296 2.22 12.70 11.34
N TYR A 297 1.54 11.91 12.17
CA TYR A 297 0.50 12.44 13.03
C TYR A 297 1.13 13.23 14.17
N GLU A 298 0.60 14.41 14.41
CA GLU A 298 0.87 15.21 15.61
C GLU A 298 -0.04 14.76 16.76
N ASN A 299 0.25 15.21 17.99
CA ASN A 299 -0.38 14.68 19.20
C ASN A 299 -1.92 14.84 19.28
N ASP A 300 -2.48 15.85 18.63
CA ASP A 300 -3.90 16.22 18.65
C ASP A 300 -4.64 15.82 17.36
N GLU A 301 -3.96 15.13 16.45
CA GLU A 301 -4.53 14.71 15.20
C GLU A 301 -5.11 13.29 15.27
N ARG A 302 -6.04 13.01 14.37
CA ARG A 302 -6.75 11.75 14.30
C ARG A 302 -6.53 11.07 12.97
N ASP A 303 -6.40 9.74 13.02
CA ASP A 303 -6.55 8.91 11.84
C ASP A 303 -8.03 8.54 11.62
N MET A 304 -8.28 7.91 10.48
CA MET A 304 -9.57 7.42 10.05
C MET A 304 -9.37 6.15 9.21
N VAL A 305 -10.13 5.12 9.53
CA VAL A 305 -10.24 3.92 8.69
C VAL A 305 -11.60 3.96 7.99
N MET A 306 -11.58 3.93 6.66
CA MET A 306 -12.77 3.75 5.83
C MET A 306 -12.70 2.38 5.15
N LEU A 307 -13.62 1.49 5.48
CA LEU A 307 -13.79 0.18 4.85
C LEU A 307 -15.24 0.07 4.37
N GLN A 308 -15.43 -0.20 3.09
CA GLN A 308 -16.76 -0.47 2.52
C GLN A 308 -16.69 -1.68 1.59
N HIS A 309 -17.64 -2.60 1.77
CA HIS A 309 -17.97 -3.60 0.77
C HIS A 309 -19.17 -3.13 -0.04
N ARG A 310 -19.09 -3.21 -1.37
CA ARG A 310 -20.23 -3.04 -2.25
C ARG A 310 -20.52 -4.34 -2.98
N PHE A 311 -21.74 -4.85 -2.78
CA PHE A 311 -22.26 -6.04 -3.45
C PHE A 311 -23.36 -5.62 -4.42
N GLU A 312 -23.34 -6.16 -5.63
CA GLU A 312 -24.52 -6.20 -6.50
C GLU A 312 -25.02 -7.64 -6.48
N ILE A 313 -26.28 -7.80 -6.07
CA ILE A 313 -26.88 -9.10 -5.76
C ILE A 313 -28.05 -9.33 -6.71
N GLU A 314 -28.09 -10.51 -7.33
CA GLU A 314 -29.31 -11.04 -7.95
C GLU A 314 -29.99 -11.92 -6.91
N ASN A 315 -31.23 -11.61 -6.54
CA ASN A 315 -31.97 -12.42 -5.58
C ASN A 315 -32.48 -13.69 -6.25
N LYS A 316 -33.03 -14.61 -5.46
CA LYS A 316 -33.54 -15.88 -5.95
C LYS A 316 -34.67 -15.71 -6.99
N ASP A 317 -35.43 -14.63 -6.90
CA ASP A 317 -36.57 -14.29 -7.75
C ASP A 317 -36.20 -13.45 -8.99
N GLY A 318 -34.91 -13.12 -9.18
CA GLY A 318 -34.38 -12.30 -10.27
C GLY A 318 -34.09 -10.87 -9.85
#